data_AF-A0A0G1R097-F1
#
_entry.id   AF-A0A0G1R097-F1
#
_cell.length_a   1.000
_cell.length_b   1.000
_cell.length_c   1.000
_cell.angle_alpha   90.00
_cell.angle_beta   90.00
_cell.angle_gamma   90.00
#
_symmetry.space_group_name_H-M   'P 1'
#
loop_
_entity.id
_entity.type
_entity.pdbx_description
1 polymer ?
#
loop_
_entity_poly.entity_id
_entity_poly.type
_entity_poly.pdbx_seq_one_letter_code
_entity_poly.pdbx_strand_id
1 'polypeptide(L)'
;MGESHIEKVDGTQESSKESDDYQCYLGLNGIINETDFKDARLRAESLAMPSKKDIQEVENIARFAGIELYNTEDSADKRVVLYSILYSILRGDAKPKEVAHHHAQMGDIKLFAEVLRMTGDIFALNQMMDTWHRKGRVGDMCPICERPITPGERCR
;
A
#
# COMPACT_ATOMS: atom_id res chain seq x y z
N MET A 1 15.67 56.84 8.21
CA MET A 1 16.52 55.79 7.62
C MET A 1 16.38 54.59 8.52
N GLY A 2 15.62 53.59 8.09
CA GLY A 2 15.32 52.39 8.86
C GLY A 2 16.17 51.24 8.37
N GLU A 3 16.81 50.52 9.28
CA GLU A 3 17.52 49.29 9.01
C GLU A 3 16.94 48.13 9.85
N SER A 4 16.67 47.05 9.12
CA SER A 4 16.54 45.63 9.50
C SER A 4 15.63 45.20 10.66
N HIS A 5 14.63 44.38 10.31
CA HIS A 5 14.64 42.99 10.76
C HIS A 5 13.93 42.08 9.74
N ILE A 6 14.66 41.06 9.30
CA ILE A 6 14.14 39.90 8.59
C ILE A 6 13.67 38.92 9.66
N GLU A 7 12.43 38.43 9.58
CA GLU A 7 12.12 37.06 9.97
C GLU A 7 11.27 36.42 8.89
N LYS A 8 11.90 35.47 8.19
CA LYS A 8 11.25 34.49 7.34
C LYS A 8 10.48 33.55 8.24
N VAL A 9 9.18 33.40 7.99
CA VAL A 9 8.44 32.21 8.42
C VAL A 9 7.98 31.52 7.16
N ASP A 10 8.87 30.69 6.61
CA ASP A 10 8.51 29.69 5.60
C ASP A 10 7.78 28.57 6.34
N GLY A 11 6.48 28.78 6.53
CA GLY A 11 5.56 27.80 7.11
C GLY A 11 5.26 26.72 6.07
N THR A 12 6.10 25.69 6.06
CA THR A 12 5.83 24.29 5.72
C THR A 12 4.46 24.00 5.09
N GLN A 13 4.42 23.95 3.75
CA GLN A 13 3.32 23.40 2.94
C GLN A 13 3.36 21.85 2.88
N GLU A 14 3.33 21.15 4.01
CA GLU A 14 3.20 19.68 4.02
C GLU A 14 1.76 19.20 4.25
N SER A 15 0.94 19.95 5.00
CA SER A 15 -0.39 19.44 5.40
C SER A 15 -1.42 19.35 4.27
N SER A 16 -1.26 20.08 3.16
CA SER A 16 -2.21 20.04 2.04
C SER A 16 -2.04 18.78 1.20
N LYS A 17 -0.81 18.35 0.92
CA LYS A 17 -0.54 17.15 0.10
C LYS A 17 -0.88 15.85 0.81
N GLU A 18 -0.63 15.75 2.10
CA GLU A 18 -0.88 14.52 2.86
C GLU A 18 -2.38 14.22 3.01
N SER A 19 -3.21 15.26 3.12
CA SER A 19 -4.67 15.05 3.14
C SER A 19 -5.19 14.59 1.78
N ASP A 20 -4.60 15.08 0.69
CA ASP A 20 -4.95 14.67 -0.67
C ASP A 20 -4.58 13.20 -0.93
N ASP A 21 -3.40 12.74 -0.49
CA ASP A 21 -2.95 11.35 -0.65
C ASP A 21 -3.89 10.36 0.05
N TYR A 22 -4.32 10.66 1.27
CA TYR A 22 -5.26 9.78 2.01
C TYR A 22 -6.66 9.80 1.38
N GLN A 23 -7.13 10.94 0.86
CA GLN A 23 -8.39 10.96 0.11
C GLN A 23 -8.30 10.14 -1.19
N CYS A 24 -7.17 10.18 -1.90
CA CYS A 24 -6.93 9.30 -3.05
C CYS A 24 -6.95 7.82 -2.64
N TYR A 25 -6.32 7.47 -1.53
CA TYR A 25 -6.35 6.11 -0.96
C TYR A 25 -7.78 5.64 -0.65
N LEU A 26 -8.60 6.48 -0.01
CA LEU A 26 -10.02 6.18 0.24
C LEU A 26 -10.81 6.05 -1.08
N GLY A 27 -10.50 6.87 -2.08
CA GLY A 27 -11.07 6.77 -3.42
C GLY A 27 -10.78 5.44 -4.14
N LEU A 28 -9.76 4.70 -3.69
CA LEU A 28 -9.42 3.35 -4.17
C LEU A 28 -10.00 2.24 -3.26
N ASN A 29 -10.99 2.58 -2.42
CA ASN A 29 -11.59 1.71 -1.40
C ASN A 29 -10.59 1.24 -0.33
N GLY A 30 -9.67 2.11 0.06
CA GLY A 30 -8.79 1.90 1.21
C GLY A 30 -9.56 1.78 2.53
N ILE A 31 -9.08 0.95 3.43
CA ILE A 31 -9.77 0.59 4.69
C ILE A 31 -8.92 0.81 5.96
N ILE A 32 -7.63 1.13 5.80
CA ILE A 32 -6.73 1.52 6.89
C ILE A 32 -7.09 2.95 7.30
N ASN A 33 -7.12 3.22 8.61
CA ASN A 33 -7.43 4.56 9.10
C ASN A 33 -6.30 5.56 8.77
N GLU A 34 -6.62 6.85 8.81
CA GLU A 34 -5.68 7.91 8.41
C GLU A 34 -4.40 7.93 9.26
N THR A 35 -4.50 7.62 10.54
CA THR A 35 -3.36 7.60 11.46
C THR A 35 -2.38 6.50 11.08
N ASP A 36 -2.86 5.27 10.90
CA ASP A 36 -2.04 4.12 10.49
C ASP A 36 -1.47 4.33 9.08
N PHE A 37 -2.26 4.90 8.16
CA PHE A 37 -1.80 5.25 6.81
C PHE A 37 -0.60 6.20 6.85
N LYS A 38 -0.72 7.28 7.63
CA LYS A 38 0.32 8.30 7.76
C LYS A 38 1.56 7.75 8.46
N ASP A 39 1.39 7.00 9.54
CA ASP A 39 2.52 6.37 10.25
C ASP A 39 3.28 5.43 9.31
N ALA A 40 2.57 4.58 8.56
CA ALA A 40 3.19 3.67 7.63
C ALA A 40 3.93 4.38 6.49
N ARG A 41 3.40 5.50 5.96
CA ARG A 41 4.09 6.32 4.94
C ARG A 41 5.35 6.97 5.50
N LEU A 42 5.26 7.60 6.67
CA LEU A 42 6.40 8.24 7.34
C LEU A 42 7.51 7.22 7.69
N ARG A 43 7.11 6.04 8.17
CA ARG A 43 8.04 4.94 8.43
C ARG A 43 8.67 4.43 7.14
N ALA A 44 7.91 4.35 6.05
CA ALA A 44 8.45 3.90 4.77
C ALA A 44 9.51 4.85 4.19
N GLU A 45 9.37 6.16 4.44
CA GLU A 45 10.35 7.17 4.04
C GLU A 45 11.62 7.16 4.89
N SER A 46 11.51 6.73 6.16
CA SER A 46 12.62 6.71 7.12
C SER A 46 13.30 5.35 7.28
N LEU A 47 12.69 4.27 6.81
CA LEU A 47 13.21 2.91 6.96
C LEU A 47 14.39 2.60 6.03
N ALA A 48 15.32 1.83 6.58
CA ALA A 48 16.38 1.19 5.81
C ALA A 48 15.81 0.12 4.85
N MET A 49 16.65 -0.30 3.89
CA MET A 49 16.31 -1.32 2.90
C MET A 49 15.60 -2.54 3.51
N PRO A 50 14.52 -3.04 2.90
CA PRO A 50 13.76 -4.19 3.38
C PRO A 50 14.61 -5.46 3.39
N SER A 51 14.25 -6.44 4.23
CA SER A 51 15.00 -7.70 4.28
C SER A 51 14.81 -8.49 2.98
N LYS A 52 15.78 -9.36 2.64
CA LYS A 52 15.65 -10.25 1.47
C LYS A 52 14.39 -11.11 1.51
N LYS A 53 13.94 -11.47 2.71
CA LYS A 53 12.72 -12.26 2.91
C LYS A 53 11.48 -11.47 2.54
N ASP A 54 11.40 -10.21 2.97
CA ASP A 54 10.26 -9.33 2.67
C ASP A 54 10.16 -9.05 1.18
N ILE A 55 11.31 -8.79 0.54
CA ILE A 55 11.41 -8.64 -0.91
C ILE A 55 10.87 -9.90 -1.60
N GLN A 56 11.31 -11.08 -1.17
CA GLN A 56 10.90 -12.33 -1.79
C GLN A 56 9.39 -12.59 -1.64
N GLU A 57 8.80 -12.25 -0.50
CA GLU A 57 7.34 -12.38 -0.26
C GLU A 57 6.55 -11.46 -1.20
N VAL A 58 6.94 -10.19 -1.30
CA VAL A 58 6.31 -9.22 -2.21
C VAL A 58 6.44 -9.66 -3.66
N GLU A 59 7.63 -10.10 -4.09
CA GLU A 59 7.83 -10.62 -5.45
C GLU A 59 6.93 -11.82 -5.75
N ASN A 60 6.76 -12.73 -4.79
CA ASN A 60 5.93 -13.91 -5.00
C ASN A 60 4.45 -13.54 -5.16
N ILE A 61 3.96 -12.58 -4.37
CA ILE A 61 2.58 -12.07 -4.48
C ILE A 61 2.41 -11.33 -5.82
N ALA A 62 3.35 -10.45 -6.17
CA ALA A 62 3.32 -9.71 -7.42
C ALA A 62 3.34 -10.64 -8.64
N ARG A 63 4.23 -11.64 -8.65
CA ARG A 63 4.31 -12.66 -9.70
C ARG A 63 3.01 -13.45 -9.81
N PHE A 64 2.41 -13.84 -8.68
CA PHE A 64 1.13 -14.53 -8.68
C PHE A 64 0.02 -13.69 -9.33
N ALA A 65 0.01 -12.39 -9.01
CA ALA A 65 -0.90 -11.37 -9.52
C ALA A 65 -0.63 -10.97 -10.99
N GLY A 66 0.47 -11.43 -11.58
CA GLY A 66 0.89 -11.05 -12.93
C GLY A 66 1.48 -9.65 -13.02
N ILE A 67 1.89 -9.06 -11.89
CA ILE A 67 2.54 -7.75 -11.84
C ILE A 67 4.01 -7.94 -12.20
N GLU A 68 4.45 -7.30 -13.30
CA GLU A 68 5.85 -7.27 -13.70
C GLU A 68 6.64 -6.26 -12.87
N LEU A 69 7.53 -6.80 -12.03
CA LEU A 69 8.50 -6.04 -11.24
C LEU A 69 9.88 -6.34 -11.80
N TYR A 70 10.58 -5.31 -12.26
CA TYR A 70 11.88 -5.46 -12.93
C TYR A 70 13.01 -5.40 -11.90
N ASN A 71 13.34 -6.53 -11.30
CA ASN A 71 14.50 -6.64 -10.41
C ASN A 71 15.67 -7.26 -11.17
N THR A 72 16.76 -6.51 -11.30
CA THR A 72 18.07 -7.07 -11.67
C THR A 72 18.91 -7.21 -10.39
N GLU A 73 19.95 -8.06 -10.40
CA GLU A 73 20.85 -8.25 -9.23
C GLU A 73 21.44 -6.91 -8.73
N ASP A 74 21.57 -5.92 -9.62
CA ASP A 74 22.21 -4.62 -9.33
C ASP A 74 21.24 -3.43 -9.28
N SER A 75 19.96 -3.61 -9.65
CA SER A 75 18.95 -2.56 -9.51
C SER A 75 17.57 -3.17 -9.23
N ALA A 76 17.16 -3.12 -7.96
CA ALA A 76 15.79 -3.42 -7.60
C ALA A 76 14.87 -2.32 -8.16
N ASP A 77 13.73 -2.73 -8.72
CA ASP A 77 12.62 -1.83 -9.03
C ASP A 77 12.26 -1.07 -7.75
N LYS A 78 12.24 0.26 -7.82
CA LYS A 78 11.90 1.09 -6.65
C LYS A 78 10.52 0.75 -6.10
N ARG A 79 9.61 0.22 -6.94
CA ARG A 79 8.30 -0.29 -6.52
C ARG A 79 8.43 -1.49 -5.60
N VAL A 80 9.34 -2.43 -5.88
CA VAL A 80 9.55 -3.62 -5.02
C VAL A 80 10.03 -3.19 -3.65
N VAL A 81 10.98 -2.26 -3.59
CA VAL A 81 11.49 -1.73 -2.32
C VAL A 81 10.37 -1.06 -1.54
N LEU A 82 9.63 -0.15 -2.16
CA LEU A 82 8.53 0.57 -1.51
C LEU A 82 7.41 -0.37 -1.05
N TYR A 83 7.01 -1.32 -1.91
CA TYR A 83 6.01 -2.32 -1.55
C TYR A 83 6.46 -3.20 -0.40
N SER A 84 7.72 -3.64 -0.39
CA SER A 84 8.26 -4.49 0.67
C SER A 84 8.31 -3.75 1.99
N ILE A 85 8.70 -2.48 2.00
CA ILE A 85 8.74 -1.68 3.22
C ILE A 85 7.31 -1.49 3.78
N LEU A 86 6.36 -1.03 2.95
CA LEU A 86 4.98 -0.83 3.39
C LEU A 86 4.32 -2.15 3.82
N TYR A 87 4.54 -3.23 3.05
CA TYR A 87 4.04 -4.55 3.39
C TYR A 87 4.59 -5.03 4.73
N SER A 88 5.90 -4.90 4.98
CA SER A 88 6.52 -5.28 6.25
C SER A 88 6.01 -4.43 7.42
N ILE A 89 5.77 -3.13 7.20
CA ILE A 89 5.17 -2.25 8.23
C ILE A 89 3.78 -2.77 8.58
N LEU A 90 2.90 -2.93 7.60
CA LEU A 90 1.52 -3.35 7.83
C LEU A 90 1.42 -4.78 8.38
N ARG A 91 2.29 -5.69 7.94
CA ARG A 91 2.35 -7.06 8.42
C ARG A 91 2.90 -7.14 9.86
N GLY A 92 3.89 -6.31 10.16
CA GLY A 92 4.60 -6.30 11.43
C GLY A 92 3.96 -5.43 12.50
N ASP A 93 2.98 -4.59 12.14
CA ASP A 93 2.36 -3.69 13.10
C ASP A 93 1.54 -4.46 14.13
N ALA A 94 1.97 -4.35 15.39
CA ALA A 94 1.40 -5.13 16.48
C ALA A 94 0.09 -4.48 16.92
N LYS A 95 -1.01 -5.18 16.64
CA LYS A 95 -2.36 -4.88 17.09
C LYS A 95 -2.39 -4.36 18.55
N PRO A 96 -2.92 -3.15 18.83
CA PRO A 96 -3.27 -2.76 20.19
C PRO A 96 -4.34 -3.73 20.72
N LYS A 97 -4.18 -4.20 21.98
CA LYS A 97 -4.99 -5.28 22.56
C LYS A 97 -6.51 -5.03 22.56
N GLU A 98 -6.93 -3.77 22.39
CA GLU A 98 -8.33 -3.32 22.52
C GLU A 98 -9.09 -3.16 21.19
N VAL A 99 -8.45 -3.27 20.03
CA VAL A 99 -9.14 -3.04 18.74
C VAL A 99 -9.64 -4.36 18.17
N ALA A 100 -10.94 -4.54 17.89
CA ALA A 100 -11.44 -5.83 17.36
C ALA A 100 -10.87 -6.15 15.97
N HIS A 101 -10.77 -5.16 15.09
CA HIS A 101 -10.33 -5.27 13.69
C HIS A 101 -9.05 -4.46 13.47
N HIS A 102 -7.91 -5.14 13.39
CA HIS A 102 -6.61 -4.51 13.07
C HIS A 102 -6.11 -5.07 11.75
N HIS A 103 -5.42 -4.25 10.95
CA HIS A 103 -4.91 -4.64 9.64
C HIS A 103 -3.91 -5.81 9.72
N ALA A 104 -3.26 -6.01 10.88
CA ALA A 104 -2.48 -7.22 11.18
C ALA A 104 -3.24 -8.57 11.09
N GLN A 105 -4.58 -8.55 11.06
CA GLN A 105 -5.40 -9.76 10.85
C GLN A 105 -5.73 -10.02 9.37
N MET A 106 -5.34 -9.11 8.48
CA MET A 106 -5.55 -9.27 7.05
C MET A 106 -4.58 -10.31 6.49
N GLY A 107 -5.07 -11.16 5.58
CA GLY A 107 -4.20 -12.06 4.84
C GLY A 107 -3.26 -11.30 3.91
N ASP A 108 -2.13 -11.92 3.57
CA ASP A 108 -1.04 -11.31 2.78
C ASP A 108 -1.52 -10.66 1.47
N ILE A 109 -2.49 -11.27 0.80
CA ILE A 109 -3.13 -10.71 -0.40
C ILE A 109 -3.83 -9.38 -0.13
N LYS A 110 -4.59 -9.30 0.97
CA LYS A 110 -5.35 -8.10 1.30
C LYS A 110 -4.42 -6.99 1.76
N LEU A 111 -3.41 -7.32 2.56
CA LEU A 111 -2.34 -6.38 2.92
C LEU A 111 -1.62 -5.83 1.70
N PHE A 112 -1.26 -6.69 0.75
CA PHE A 112 -0.59 -6.23 -0.47
C PHE A 112 -1.49 -5.35 -1.33
N ALA A 113 -2.80 -5.60 -1.37
CA ALA A 113 -3.73 -4.69 -2.03
C ALA A 113 -3.79 -3.31 -1.35
N GLU A 114 -3.74 -3.25 -0.01
CA GLU A 114 -3.63 -1.97 0.71
C GLU A 114 -2.35 -1.23 0.34
N VAL A 115 -1.21 -1.92 0.25
CA VAL A 115 0.05 -1.33 -0.21
C VAL A 115 -0.11 -0.66 -1.58
N LEU A 116 -0.73 -1.35 -2.55
CA LEU A 116 -0.94 -0.80 -3.89
C LEU A 116 -1.88 0.43 -3.88
N ARG A 117 -2.91 0.42 -3.03
CA ARG A 117 -3.77 1.58 -2.80
C ARG A 117 -2.99 2.75 -2.20
N MET A 118 -2.15 2.48 -1.20
CA MET A 118 -1.35 3.51 -0.52
C MET A 118 -0.32 4.15 -1.43
N THR A 119 0.25 3.39 -2.37
CA THR A 119 1.17 3.94 -3.38
C THR A 119 0.46 4.54 -4.58
N GLY A 120 -0.87 4.43 -4.68
CA GLY A 120 -1.64 4.84 -5.85
C GLY A 120 -1.29 4.07 -7.13
N ASP A 121 -0.75 2.84 -7.03
CA ASP A 121 -0.43 2.04 -8.21
C ASP A 121 -1.69 1.33 -8.73
N ILE A 122 -2.54 2.13 -9.36
CA ILE A 122 -3.85 1.70 -9.89
C ILE A 122 -3.68 0.58 -10.93
N PHE A 123 -2.60 0.60 -11.71
CA PHE A 123 -2.36 -0.42 -12.72
C PHE A 123 -2.03 -1.78 -12.09
N ALA A 124 -1.12 -1.82 -11.11
CA ALA A 124 -0.81 -3.04 -10.38
C ALA A 124 -2.02 -3.53 -9.57
N LEU A 125 -2.76 -2.63 -8.93
CA LEU A 125 -3.97 -2.97 -8.17
C LEU A 125 -5.02 -3.64 -9.07
N ASN A 126 -5.32 -3.03 -10.23
CA ASN A 126 -6.27 -3.60 -11.18
C ASN A 126 -5.82 -4.95 -11.74
N GLN A 127 -4.53 -5.13 -12.03
CA GLN A 127 -4.00 -6.42 -12.46
C GLN A 127 -4.17 -7.49 -11.40
N MET A 128 -3.88 -7.18 -10.15
CA MET A 128 -4.05 -8.10 -9.02
C MET A 128 -5.52 -8.50 -8.84
N MET A 129 -6.41 -7.52 -8.87
CA MET A 129 -7.86 -7.67 -8.77
C MET A 129 -8.42 -8.55 -9.91
N ASP A 130 -8.05 -8.26 -11.16
CA ASP A 130 -8.46 -9.05 -12.34
C ASP A 130 -7.90 -10.47 -12.30
N THR A 131 -6.64 -10.65 -11.89
CA THR A 131 -6.03 -11.98 -11.76
C THR A 131 -6.76 -12.82 -10.72
N TRP A 132 -7.19 -12.23 -9.60
CA TRP A 132 -7.93 -12.98 -8.60
C TRP A 132 -9.32 -13.38 -9.05
N HIS A 133 -10.06 -12.49 -9.70
CA HIS A 133 -11.37 -12.83 -10.26
C HIS A 133 -11.27 -13.88 -11.38
N ARG A 134 -10.18 -13.88 -12.17
CA ARG A 134 -9.94 -14.87 -13.22
C ARG A 134 -9.58 -16.25 -12.67
N LYS A 135 -8.76 -16.30 -11.62
CA LYS A 135 -8.23 -17.55 -11.04
C LYS A 135 -9.08 -18.11 -9.90
N GLY A 136 -9.88 -17.27 -9.26
CA GLY A 136 -10.74 -17.67 -8.15
C GLY A 136 -11.95 -18.48 -8.62
N ARG A 137 -12.59 -19.18 -7.67
CA ARG A 137 -13.79 -19.97 -7.98
C ARG A 137 -15.02 -19.09 -7.92
N VAL A 138 -15.94 -19.31 -8.86
CA VAL A 138 -17.24 -18.64 -8.87
C VAL A 138 -17.95 -18.90 -7.55
N GLY A 139 -18.48 -17.83 -6.94
CA GLY A 139 -19.14 -17.86 -5.63
C GLY A 139 -18.22 -17.67 -4.43
N ASP A 140 -16.90 -17.83 -4.57
CA ASP A 140 -15.95 -17.48 -3.51
C ASP A 140 -15.90 -15.94 -3.35
N MET A 141 -15.69 -15.47 -2.13
CA MET A 141 -15.52 -14.05 -1.84
C MET A 141 -14.11 -13.58 -2.24
N CYS A 142 -14.03 -12.52 -3.03
CA CYS A 142 -12.74 -11.92 -3.38
C CYS A 142 -12.13 -11.24 -2.15
N PRO A 143 -10.89 -11.58 -1.74
CA PRO A 143 -10.25 -11.00 -0.56
C PRO A 143 -9.83 -9.53 -0.73
N ILE A 144 -9.92 -8.97 -1.94
CA ILE A 144 -9.50 -7.59 -2.26
C ILE A 144 -10.68 -6.62 -2.29
N CYS A 145 -11.79 -7.00 -2.94
CA CYS A 145 -12.98 -6.15 -3.09
C CYS A 145 -14.17 -6.60 -2.23
N GLU A 146 -14.04 -7.75 -1.55
CA GLU A 146 -15.08 -8.32 -0.68
C GLU A 146 -16.42 -8.56 -1.40
N ARG A 147 -16.37 -8.83 -2.71
CA ARG A 147 -17.53 -9.22 -3.52
C ARG A 147 -17.40 -10.67 -3.98
N PRO A 148 -18.53 -11.37 -4.19
CA PRO A 148 -18.52 -12.71 -4.75
C PRO A 148 -17.94 -12.69 -6.17
N ILE A 149 -17.15 -13.70 -6.51
CA ILE A 149 -16.62 -13.88 -7.86
C ILE A 149 -17.74 -14.38 -8.77
N THR A 150 -18.02 -13.60 -9.81
CA THR A 150 -19.05 -13.84 -10.82
C THR A 150 -18.39 -14.11 -12.19
N PRO A 151 -18.94 -15.02 -13.01
CA PRO A 151 -18.37 -15.29 -14.34
C PRO A 151 -18.40 -14.05 -15.23
N GLY A 152 -17.24 -13.69 -15.80
CA GLY A 152 -17.15 -12.62 -16.80
C GLY A 152 -17.12 -11.19 -16.23
N GLU A 153 -17.27 -10.99 -14.92
CA GLU A 153 -17.12 -9.67 -14.31
C GLU A 153 -15.66 -9.41 -13.89
N ARG A 154 -15.20 -8.21 -14.21
CA ARG A 154 -13.95 -7.68 -13.67
C ARG A 154 -14.16 -7.22 -12.24
N CYS A 155 -13.11 -7.34 -11.44
CA CYS A 155 -13.09 -6.83 -10.09
C CYS A 155 -13.10 -5.29 -10.16
N ARG A 156 -14.13 -4.65 -9.58
CA ARG A 156 -14.30 -3.18 -9.54
C ARG A 156 -14.64 -2.72 -8.13
#